data_AF-A0A815A3M5-F1
#
_entry.id   AF-A0A815A3M5-F1
#
_cell.length_a   1.000
_cell.length_b   1.000
_cell.length_c   1.000
_cell.angle_alpha   90.00
_cell.angle_beta   90.00
_cell.angle_gamma   90.00
#
_symmetry.space_group_name_H-M   'P 1'
#
loop_
_entity.id
_entity.type
_entity.pdbx_description
1 polymer ?
#
loop_
_entity_poly.entity_id
_entity_poly.type
_entity_poly.pdbx_seq_one_letter_code
_entity_poly.pdbx_strand_id
1 'polypeptide(L)'
;MQRVSETFLLNPRTSQRRASLDLGISRRSLGRLMQDLNLKSYKPRLLQALNEDDPDRRMEFCEWILDSTQEDPTLLDRILWTDEAIFQVNGRVNRHNCVYWSDTNPHLIIEQELNVPQVIVWGGIWSNGVVGPYFFEA
;
A
#
# COMPACT_ATOMS: atom_id res chain seq x y z
N MET A 1 30.02 -2.22 -10.48
CA MET A 1 29.09 -3.27 -10.95
C MET A 1 28.93 -4.36 -9.90
N GLN A 2 29.95 -5.19 -9.65
CA GLN A 2 29.85 -6.37 -8.77
C GLN A 2 29.37 -6.06 -7.33
N ARG A 3 29.96 -5.04 -6.68
CA ARG A 3 29.53 -4.61 -5.32
C ARG A 3 28.09 -4.09 -5.24
N VAL A 4 27.60 -3.43 -6.31
CA VAL A 4 26.22 -2.92 -6.36
C VAL A 4 25.26 -4.10 -6.50
N SER A 5 25.58 -5.05 -7.39
CA SER A 5 24.80 -6.28 -7.56
C SER A 5 24.74 -7.08 -6.25
N GLU A 6 25.88 -7.34 -5.60
CA GLU A 6 25.96 -8.03 -4.31
C GLU A 6 25.12 -7.34 -3.22
N THR A 7 25.13 -6.00 -3.16
CA THR A 7 24.35 -5.24 -2.17
C THR A 7 22.85 -5.50 -2.30
N PHE A 8 22.32 -5.46 -3.53
CA PHE A 8 20.90 -5.68 -3.78
C PHE A 8 20.52 -7.17 -3.84
N LEU A 9 21.48 -8.08 -4.08
CA LEU A 9 21.27 -9.52 -3.93
C LEU A 9 21.16 -9.92 -2.45
N LEU A 10 22.06 -9.42 -1.59
CA LEU A 10 22.09 -9.74 -0.15
C LEU A 10 20.96 -9.03 0.60
N ASN A 11 20.65 -7.79 0.23
CA ASN A 11 19.56 -7.03 0.84
C ASN A 11 18.76 -6.24 -0.20
N PRO A 12 17.81 -6.89 -0.89
CA PRO A 12 17.02 -6.28 -1.95
C PRO A 12 16.15 -5.10 -1.48
N ARG A 13 15.92 -4.97 -0.16
CA ARG A 13 15.10 -3.91 0.45
C ARG A 13 15.88 -2.62 0.73
N THR A 14 17.18 -2.62 0.48
CA THR A 14 18.04 -1.47 0.78
C THR A 14 17.61 -0.26 -0.03
N SER A 15 17.39 0.88 0.62
CA SER A 15 17.09 2.12 -0.09
C SER A 15 18.31 2.59 -0.89
N GLN A 16 18.09 3.25 -2.03
CA GLN A 16 19.20 3.84 -2.80
C GLN A 16 20.04 4.82 -1.97
N ARG A 17 19.42 5.52 -1.01
CA ARG A 17 20.14 6.40 -0.08
C ARG A 17 21.09 5.61 0.81
N ARG A 18 20.63 4.49 1.37
CA ARG A 18 21.44 3.65 2.25
C ARG A 18 22.56 2.95 1.46
N ALA A 19 22.23 2.36 0.31
CA ALA A 19 23.21 1.76 -0.58
C ALA A 19 24.28 2.77 -1.07
N SER A 20 23.89 4.02 -1.32
CA SER A 20 24.83 5.10 -1.68
C SER A 20 25.83 5.39 -0.56
N LEU A 21 25.37 5.40 0.70
CA LEU A 21 26.23 5.59 1.86
C LEU A 21 27.13 4.38 2.10
N ASP A 22 26.57 3.17 2.10
CA ASP A 22 27.31 1.94 2.40
C ASP A 22 28.38 1.64 1.35
N LEU A 23 28.13 2.00 0.08
CA LEU A 23 29.09 1.81 -1.01
C LEU A 23 30.03 3.01 -1.22
N GLY A 24 29.77 4.16 -0.58
CA GLY A 24 30.52 5.40 -0.79
C GLY A 24 30.36 5.97 -2.21
N ILE A 25 29.26 5.67 -2.90
CA ILE A 25 29.00 6.09 -4.29
C ILE A 25 27.91 7.15 -4.30
N SER A 26 28.02 8.18 -5.15
CA SER A 26 26.94 9.15 -5.32
C SER A 26 25.63 8.48 -5.77
N ARG A 27 24.47 8.99 -5.32
CA ARG A 27 23.16 8.47 -5.74
C ARG A 27 22.98 8.45 -7.26
N ARG A 28 23.56 9.42 -7.98
CA ARG A 28 23.49 9.49 -9.45
C ARG A 28 24.27 8.34 -10.11
N SER A 29 25.49 8.07 -9.63
CA SER A 29 26.31 6.96 -10.12
C SER A 29 25.69 5.62 -9.77
N LEU A 30 25.12 5.49 -8.57
CA LEU A 30 24.37 4.30 -8.16
C LEU A 30 23.17 4.06 -9.09
N GLY A 31 22.38 5.09 -9.41
CA GLY A 31 21.23 4.96 -10.32
C GLY A 31 21.61 4.48 -11.71
N ARG A 32 22.73 4.96 -12.28
CA ARG A 32 23.25 4.46 -13.56
C ARG A 32 23.64 2.98 -13.48
N LEU A 33 24.37 2.60 -12.44
CA LEU A 33 24.78 1.20 -12.24
C LEU A 33 23.58 0.28 -12.02
N MET A 34 22.53 0.74 -11.34
CA MET A 34 21.28 -0.03 -11.19
C MET A 34 20.57 -0.23 -12.53
N GLN A 35 20.58 0.75 -13.42
CA GLN A 35 20.05 0.62 -14.79
C GLN A 35 20.86 -0.37 -15.62
N ASP A 36 22.19 -0.30 -15.56
CA ASP A 36 23.09 -1.25 -16.27
C ASP A 36 22.89 -2.69 -15.79
N LEU A 37 22.52 -2.87 -14.51
CA LEU A 37 22.19 -4.16 -13.90
C LEU A 37 20.72 -4.58 -14.10
N ASN A 38 19.92 -3.80 -14.85
CA ASN A 38 18.48 -4.04 -15.08
C ASN A 38 17.66 -4.18 -13.78
N LEU A 39 18.08 -3.54 -12.69
CA LEU A 39 17.37 -3.60 -11.41
C LEU A 39 16.09 -2.75 -11.48
N LYS A 40 14.95 -3.41 -11.29
CA LYS A 40 13.61 -2.81 -11.27
C LYS A 40 13.08 -2.78 -9.85
N SER A 41 12.29 -1.75 -9.56
CA SER A 41 11.59 -1.65 -8.28
C SER A 41 10.31 -2.47 -8.30
N TYR A 42 10.21 -3.44 -7.41
CA TYR A 42 9.02 -4.23 -7.18
C TYR A 42 8.39 -3.87 -5.85
N LYS A 43 7.07 -3.67 -5.86
CA LYS A 43 6.26 -3.49 -4.66
C LYS A 43 5.33 -4.70 -4.52
N PRO A 44 5.29 -5.37 -3.35
CA PRO A 44 4.33 -6.44 -3.11
C PRO A 44 2.90 -5.93 -3.33
N ARG A 45 2.12 -6.67 -4.11
CA ARG A 45 0.69 -6.43 -4.30
C ARG A 45 -0.07 -7.29 -3.29
N LEU A 46 -0.88 -6.64 -2.46
CA LEU A 46 -1.95 -7.34 -1.76
C LEU A 46 -3.15 -7.31 -2.70
N LEU A 47 -3.62 -8.48 -3.08
CA LEU A 47 -4.85 -8.63 -3.84
C LEU A 47 -5.91 -9.11 -2.85
N GLN A 48 -6.99 -8.37 -2.70
CA GLN A 48 -8.21 -8.96 -2.17
C GLN A 48 -8.70 -9.97 -3.21
N ALA A 49 -9.05 -11.17 -2.75
CA ALA A 49 -9.75 -12.12 -3.60
C ALA A 49 -11.13 -11.54 -3.89
N LEU A 50 -11.38 -11.20 -5.16
CA LEU A 50 -12.72 -10.88 -5.64
C LEU A 50 -13.41 -12.19 -6.01
N ASN A 51 -14.67 -12.31 -5.61
CA ASN A 51 -15.55 -13.38 -6.08
C ASN A 51 -15.95 -13.11 -7.54
N GLU A 52 -16.40 -14.16 -8.23
CA GLU A 52 -16.82 -14.08 -9.64
C GLU A 52 -17.95 -13.05 -9.86
N ASP A 53 -18.83 -12.87 -8.87
CA ASP A 53 -19.97 -11.94 -8.94
C ASP A 53 -19.63 -10.49 -8.54
N ASP A 54 -18.46 -10.24 -7.95
CA ASP A 54 -18.10 -8.91 -7.47
C ASP A 54 -18.02 -7.84 -8.58
N PRO A 55 -17.51 -8.13 -9.80
CA PRO A 55 -17.51 -7.16 -10.90
C PRO A 55 -18.92 -6.68 -11.26
N ASP A 56 -19.87 -7.60 -11.36
CA ASP A 56 -21.25 -7.28 -11.78
C ASP A 56 -21.94 -6.43 -10.71
N ARG A 57 -21.87 -6.84 -9.44
CA ARG A 57 -22.41 -6.07 -8.31
C ARG A 57 -21.83 -4.67 -8.20
N ARG A 58 -20.52 -4.53 -8.49
CA ARG A 58 -19.85 -3.23 -8.50
C ARG A 58 -20.33 -2.36 -9.66
N MET A 59 -20.62 -2.95 -10.82
CA MET A 59 -21.18 -2.21 -11.95
C MET A 59 -22.60 -1.72 -11.63
N GLU A 60 -23.46 -2.61 -11.13
CA GLU A 60 -24.83 -2.28 -10.74
C GLU A 60 -24.87 -1.14 -9.71
N PHE A 61 -24.00 -1.19 -8.69
CA PHE A 61 -23.89 -0.11 -7.71
C PHE A 61 -23.45 1.21 -8.33
N CYS A 62 -22.47 1.19 -9.25
CA CYS A 62 -21.99 2.37 -9.95
C CYS A 62 -23.08 3.01 -10.81
N GLU A 63 -23.83 2.21 -11.57
CA GLU A 63 -24.96 2.69 -12.39
C GLU A 63 -26.04 3.29 -11.49
N TRP A 64 -26.43 2.57 -10.43
CA TRP A 64 -27.44 3.03 -9.48
C TRP A 64 -27.07 4.36 -8.82
N ILE A 65 -25.83 4.51 -8.34
CA ILE A 65 -25.44 5.74 -7.64
C ILE A 65 -25.31 6.91 -8.62
N LEU A 66 -24.90 6.68 -9.86
CA LEU A 66 -24.88 7.71 -10.90
C LEU A 66 -26.29 8.21 -11.19
N ASP A 67 -27.25 7.32 -11.42
CA ASP A 67 -28.64 7.71 -11.67
C ASP A 67 -29.25 8.43 -10.47
N SER A 68 -29.04 7.89 -9.26
CA SER A 68 -29.55 8.49 -8.02
C SER A 68 -29.00 9.89 -7.77
N THR A 69 -27.75 10.18 -8.16
CA THR A 69 -27.16 11.53 -8.07
C THR A 69 -27.63 12.50 -9.15
N GLN A 70 -28.12 12.00 -10.29
CA GLN A 70 -28.79 12.84 -11.29
C GLN A 70 -30.18 13.26 -10.83
N GLU A 71 -30.90 12.36 -10.15
CA GLU A 71 -32.24 12.63 -9.60
C GLU A 71 -32.20 13.56 -8.37
N ASP A 72 -31.29 13.31 -7.42
CA ASP A 72 -31.04 14.19 -6.27
C ASP A 72 -29.55 14.59 -6.21
N PRO A 73 -29.19 15.78 -6.72
CA PRO A 73 -27.82 16.29 -6.66
C PRO A 73 -27.24 16.43 -5.25
N THR A 74 -28.09 16.47 -4.22
CA THR A 74 -27.67 16.59 -2.80
C THR A 74 -27.55 15.23 -2.10
N LEU A 75 -27.78 14.13 -2.80
CA LEU A 75 -27.73 12.78 -2.24
C LEU A 75 -26.39 12.49 -1.56
N LEU A 76 -25.27 12.75 -2.25
CA LEU A 76 -23.94 12.47 -1.73
C LEU A 76 -23.64 13.26 -0.44
N ASP A 77 -24.23 14.44 -0.30
CA ASP A 77 -24.04 15.27 0.89
C ASP A 77 -24.74 14.71 2.12
N ARG A 78 -25.74 13.86 1.93
CA ARG A 78 -26.52 13.21 2.99
C ARG A 78 -26.00 11.82 3.36
N ILE A 79 -25.02 11.29 2.62
CA ILE A 79 -24.42 9.99 2.90
C ILE A 79 -23.33 10.14 3.96
N LEU A 80 -23.44 9.36 5.04
CA LEU A 80 -22.36 9.14 6.00
C LEU A 80 -21.59 7.88 5.59
N TRP A 81 -20.37 8.06 5.09
CA TRP A 81 -19.46 6.98 4.74
C TRP A 81 -18.73 6.53 6.00
N THR A 82 -18.80 5.25 6.35
CA THR A 82 -18.16 4.71 7.56
C THR A 82 -17.23 3.57 7.22
N ASP A 83 -16.15 3.43 7.98
CA ASP A 83 -15.23 2.31 7.83
C ASP A 83 -14.51 2.03 9.16
N GLU A 84 -13.97 0.82 9.29
CA GLU A 84 -13.07 0.43 10.37
C GLU A 84 -11.63 0.30 9.87
N ALA A 85 -10.68 0.86 10.62
CA ALA A 85 -9.26 0.73 10.36
C ALA A 85 -8.55 0.04 11.54
N ILE A 86 -7.67 -0.90 11.23
CA ILE A 86 -6.83 -1.58 12.23
C ILE A 86 -5.44 -0.95 12.22
N PHE A 87 -5.00 -0.42 13.36
CA PHE A 87 -3.66 0.12 13.58
C PHE A 87 -2.83 -0.84 14.43
N GLN A 88 -1.69 -1.28 13.89
CA GLN A 88 -0.76 -2.16 14.60
C GLN A 88 0.29 -1.33 15.34
N VAL A 89 0.49 -1.62 16.64
CA VAL A 89 1.37 -0.82 17.52
C VAL A 89 2.86 -1.09 17.29
N ASN A 90 3.21 -2.20 16.63
CA ASN A 90 4.60 -2.59 16.39
C ASN A 90 5.33 -1.80 15.28
N GLY A 91 4.70 -0.76 14.70
CA GLY A 91 5.30 0.07 13.64
C GLY A 91 5.71 -0.73 12.40
N ARG A 92 5.10 -1.90 12.17
CA ARG A 92 5.52 -2.80 11.10
C ARG A 92 5.29 -2.17 9.73
N VAL A 93 6.18 -2.57 8.83
CA VAL A 93 6.48 -1.94 7.55
C VAL A 93 5.21 -1.55 6.78
N ASN A 94 4.98 -0.25 6.65
CA ASN A 94 4.05 0.29 5.67
C ASN A 94 4.45 -0.28 4.30
N ARG A 95 3.57 -1.06 3.65
CA ARG A 95 3.87 -1.72 2.35
C ARG A 95 4.32 -0.73 1.28
N HIS A 96 3.93 0.54 1.40
CA HIS A 96 4.43 1.60 0.52
C HIS A 96 5.95 1.80 0.59
N ASN A 97 6.56 1.42 1.73
CA ASN A 97 8.01 1.40 1.96
C ASN A 97 8.67 0.03 1.66
N CYS A 98 7.88 -1.00 1.33
CA CYS A 98 8.39 -2.30 0.89
C CYS A 98 8.76 -2.25 -0.62
N VAL A 99 9.91 -1.67 -0.94
CA VAL A 99 10.46 -1.68 -2.30
C VAL A 99 11.61 -2.67 -2.37
N TYR A 100 11.58 -3.54 -3.38
CA TYR A 100 12.62 -4.51 -3.64
C TYR A 100 13.26 -4.23 -4.99
N TRP A 101 14.58 -4.25 -5.04
CA TRP A 101 15.34 -4.08 -6.29
C TRP A 101 15.80 -5.44 -6.78
N SER A 102 15.33 -5.86 -7.95
CA SER A 102 15.72 -7.11 -8.58
C SER A 102 15.64 -6.99 -10.10
N ASP A 103 16.38 -7.82 -10.83
CA ASP A 103 16.32 -7.94 -12.29
C ASP A 103 15.10 -8.75 -12.77
N THR A 104 14.58 -9.61 -11.90
CA THR A 104 13.41 -10.47 -12.11
C THR A 104 12.35 -10.21 -11.03
N ASN A 105 11.08 -10.53 -11.29
CA ASN A 105 10.05 -10.36 -10.27
C ASN A 105 10.23 -11.43 -9.18
N PRO A 106 10.54 -11.05 -7.93
CA PRO A 106 10.87 -12.03 -6.89
C PRO A 106 9.64 -12.72 -6.27
N HIS A 107 8.41 -12.41 -6.73
CA HIS A 107 7.15 -13.01 -6.23
C HIS A 107 7.07 -13.08 -4.70
N LEU A 108 7.51 -12.01 -4.04
CA LEU A 108 7.72 -11.99 -2.60
C LEU A 108 6.42 -12.14 -1.83
N ILE A 109 6.40 -13.14 -0.96
CA ILE A 109 5.39 -13.32 0.08
C ILE A 109 5.95 -12.69 1.34
N ILE A 110 5.19 -11.76 1.94
CA ILE A 110 5.55 -11.17 3.24
C ILE A 110 4.74 -11.91 4.29
N GLU A 111 5.42 -12.66 5.14
CA GLU A 111 4.81 -13.26 6.32
C GLU A 111 4.41 -12.17 7.31
N GLN A 112 3.22 -12.34 7.90
CA GLN A 112 2.67 -11.45 8.91
C GLN A 112 2.74 -12.17 10.26
N GLU A 113 3.29 -11.52 11.29
CA GLU A 113 3.17 -12.08 12.65
C GLU A 113 1.71 -12.04 13.06
N LEU A 114 1.26 -13.17 13.60
CA LEU A 114 -0.04 -13.30 14.21
C LEU A 114 0.06 -12.75 15.65
N ASN A 115 -1.03 -12.16 16.16
CA ASN A 115 -1.18 -11.68 17.55
C ASN A 115 -0.41 -10.41 17.95
N VAL A 116 -0.22 -9.47 17.02
CA VAL A 116 0.30 -8.13 17.36
C VAL A 116 -0.79 -7.32 18.07
N PRO A 117 -0.48 -6.57 19.16
CA PRO A 117 -1.42 -5.61 19.73
C PRO A 117 -1.94 -4.64 18.67
N GLN A 118 -3.26 -4.59 18.54
CA GLN A 118 -3.95 -3.83 17.52
C GLN A 118 -5.02 -2.95 18.14
N VAL A 119 -5.18 -1.77 17.57
CA VAL A 119 -6.26 -0.85 17.90
C VAL A 119 -7.18 -0.79 16.70
N ILE A 120 -8.44 -1.16 16.90
CA ILE A 120 -9.48 -1.01 15.87
C ILE A 120 -10.13 0.35 16.10
N VAL A 121 -10.26 1.12 15.04
CA VAL A 121 -10.85 2.47 15.06
C VAL A 121 -11.97 2.50 14.04
N TRP A 122 -13.17 2.87 14.49
CA TRP A 122 -14.27 3.23 13.61
C TRP A 122 -14.26 4.74 13.36
N GLY A 123 -14.57 5.13 12.13
CA GLY A 123 -14.77 6.52 11.76
C GLY A 123 -15.80 6.66 10.66
N GLY A 124 -16.41 7.84 10.59
CA GLY A 124 -17.31 8.24 9.53
C GLY A 124 -16.90 9.58 8.91
N ILE A 125 -17.22 9.78 7.64
CA ILE A 125 -17.09 11.06 6.95
C ILE A 125 -18.37 11.35 6.16
N TRP A 126 -18.79 12.60 6.17
CA TRP A 126 -19.91 13.10 5.39
C TRP A 126 -19.58 14.53 4.92
N SER A 127 -20.47 15.14 4.13
CA SER A 127 -20.23 16.48 3.53
C SER A 127 -19.79 17.55 4.53
N ASN A 128 -20.31 17.50 5.76
CA ASN A 128 -20.07 18.53 6.77
C ASN A 128 -18.94 18.19 7.75
N GLY A 129 -18.24 17.08 7.57
CA GLY A 129 -17.05 16.76 8.36
C GLY A 129 -16.89 15.28 8.71
N VAL A 130 -16.22 15.04 9.83
CA VAL A 130 -15.82 13.70 10.30
C VAL A 130 -16.59 13.35 11.58
N VAL A 131 -17.01 12.09 11.69
CA VAL A 131 -17.64 11.48 12.88
C VAL A 131 -16.68 10.45 13.46
N GLY A 132 -16.43 10.49 14.76
CA GLY A 132 -15.40 9.68 15.42
C GLY A 132 -14.14 10.48 15.77
N PRO A 133 -12.98 9.83 16.01
CA PRO A 133 -12.75 8.39 16.02
C PRO A 133 -13.38 7.68 17.23
N TYR A 134 -13.91 6.47 17.01
CA TYR A 134 -14.30 5.56 18.10
C TYR A 134 -13.28 4.42 18.19
N PHE A 135 -12.68 4.26 19.36
CA PHE A 135 -11.68 3.22 19.62
C PHE A 135 -12.36 2.03 20.27
N PHE A 136 -12.24 0.85 19.68
CA PHE A 136 -12.71 -0.38 20.32
C PHE A 136 -11.72 -0.81 21.40
N GLU A 137 -12.23 -1.14 22.58
CA GLU A 137 -11.43 -1.78 23.63
C GLU A 137 -11.15 -3.23 23.22
N ALA A 138 -9.89 -3.66 23.40
CA ALA A 138 -9.41 -5.00 23.06
C ALA A 138 -9.56 -5.98 24.24
#